data_AF-A0A356UFX5-F1
#
_entry.id   AF-A0A356UFX5-F1
#
_cell.length_a   1.000
_cell.length_b   1.000
_cell.length_c   1.000
_cell.angle_alpha   90.00
_cell.angle_beta   90.00
_cell.angle_gamma   90.00
#
_symmetry.space_group_name_H-M   'P 1'
#
loop_
_entity.id
_entity.type
_entity.pdbx_description
1 polymer ?
#
loop_
_entity_poly.entity_id
_entity_poly.type
_entity_poly.pdbx_seq_one_letter_code
_entity_poly.pdbx_strand_id
1 'polypeptide(L)'
;EALGAEVKWEAETRIVVIYTYVPESKSLSRQITLLQKALAPTTPGEAVEKWAKGVKERNGALQYAVLSPELKTQKLTDYERVGWVTGVSSPWAENFKILKETKTNEGTWEYEVRFTWVASTGPAGTSVAKLTVKQDGQNWYISQISNDASLTGQYQAEQLQKEIKDFLARQYKHYRVLETEVSLLSQKVTGSFGEAEFKTKVTTLLGCKTPAEWPIQKGKIKYLEENRQNLTPEQIRKVEEEIDFWNKELQEYIEKPSDANDFLKITAEFDDQGMLKKNTVKIYSEDPMGKYLPVEEKTCRRLKRLKNW
;
A
#
# COMPACT_ATOMS: atom_id res chain seq x y z
N GLU A 1 54.83 34.76 8.71
CA GLU A 1 53.79 33.78 8.32
C GLU A 1 52.43 34.42 8.51
N ALA A 2 51.68 34.66 7.42
CA ALA A 2 50.36 35.31 7.47
C ALA A 2 49.18 34.30 7.35
N LEU A 3 49.47 33.00 7.22
CA LEU A 3 48.50 31.95 6.91
C LEU A 3 48.45 30.80 7.94
N GLY A 4 49.15 30.92 9.09
CA GLY A 4 49.08 29.91 10.16
C GLY A 4 49.55 28.49 9.78
N ALA A 5 50.30 28.36 8.68
CA ALA A 5 50.87 27.10 8.22
C ALA A 5 52.38 27.11 8.42
N GLU A 6 52.91 26.01 8.96
CA GLU A 6 54.36 25.77 9.06
C GLU A 6 54.80 25.11 7.75
N VAL A 7 55.70 25.77 7.02
CA VAL A 7 56.23 25.26 5.75
C VAL A 7 57.63 24.71 6.00
N LYS A 8 57.82 23.41 5.74
CA LYS A 8 59.14 22.77 5.78
C LYS A 8 59.60 22.40 4.38
N TRP A 9 60.85 22.71 4.10
CA TRP A 9 61.54 22.24 2.92
C TRP A 9 62.35 21.00 3.26
N GLU A 10 62.12 19.92 2.52
CA GLU A 10 62.87 18.68 2.67
C GLU A 10 63.86 18.55 1.51
N ALA A 11 65.13 18.85 1.78
CA ALA A 11 66.14 19.07 0.76
C ALA A 11 66.54 17.81 -0.03
N GLU A 12 66.45 16.64 0.60
CA GLU A 12 66.83 15.36 0.00
C GLU A 12 65.81 14.89 -1.05
N THR A 13 64.52 15.11 -0.78
CA THR A 13 63.41 14.70 -1.64
C THR A 13 62.93 15.82 -2.55
N ARG A 14 63.40 17.06 -2.33
CA ARG A 14 62.95 18.30 -2.99
C ARG A 14 61.44 18.53 -2.86
N ILE A 15 60.89 18.17 -1.71
CA ILE A 15 59.46 18.32 -1.41
C ILE A 15 59.26 19.50 -0.46
N VAL A 16 58.29 20.36 -0.79
CA VAL A 16 57.74 21.33 0.16
C VAL A 16 56.61 20.66 0.91
N VAL A 17 56.75 20.50 2.22
CA VAL A 17 55.70 19.98 3.10
C VAL A 17 55.05 21.16 3.83
N ILE A 18 53.76 21.33 3.62
CA ILE A 18 52.95 22.37 4.28
C ILE A 18 52.19 21.70 5.42
N TYR A 19 52.60 21.97 6.66
CA TYR A 19 51.89 21.55 7.86
C TYR A 19 50.88 22.63 8.23
N THR A 20 49.60 22.39 7.95
CA THR A 20 48.52 23.22 8.47
C THR A 20 48.21 22.76 9.90
N TYR A 21 48.53 23.58 10.90
CA TYR A 21 48.05 23.35 12.25
C TYR A 21 46.58 23.79 12.29
N VAL A 22 45.64 22.84 12.33
CA VAL A 22 44.19 23.15 12.35
C VAL A 22 43.57 22.80 13.71
N PRO A 23 43.76 23.63 14.76
CA PRO A 23 43.12 23.43 16.07
C PRO A 23 41.58 23.41 15.95
N GLU A 24 41.05 24.06 14.92
CA GLU A 24 39.64 24.05 14.55
C GLU A 24 39.12 22.64 14.23
N SER A 25 39.93 21.74 13.65
CA SER A 25 39.50 20.38 13.27
C SER A 25 39.15 19.51 14.48
N LYS A 26 39.92 19.62 15.58
CA LYS A 26 39.63 18.90 16.84
C LYS A 26 38.41 19.49 17.55
N SER A 27 38.28 20.82 17.54
CA SER A 27 37.12 21.52 18.11
C SER A 27 35.82 21.18 17.36
N LEU A 28 35.83 21.25 16.02
CA LEU A 28 34.72 20.87 15.16
C LEU A 28 34.37 19.39 15.30
N SER A 29 35.37 18.51 15.33
CA SER A 29 35.16 17.08 15.56
C SER A 29 34.47 16.82 16.90
N ARG A 30 34.88 17.54 17.95
CA ARG A 30 34.22 17.48 19.26
C ARG A 30 32.78 18.00 19.21
N GLN A 31 32.53 19.12 18.53
CA GLN A 31 31.20 19.68 18.34
C GLN A 31 30.28 18.69 17.59
N ILE A 32 30.74 18.13 16.48
CA ILE A 32 30.01 17.13 15.68
C ILE A 32 29.68 15.90 16.53
N THR A 33 30.64 15.42 17.33
CA THR A 33 30.41 14.28 18.24
C THR A 33 29.29 14.58 19.23
N LEU A 34 29.27 15.78 19.83
CA LEU A 34 28.23 16.18 20.78
C LEU A 34 26.86 16.35 20.11
N LEU A 35 26.82 16.91 18.89
CA LEU A 35 25.58 17.02 18.11
C LEU A 35 25.03 15.64 17.73
N GLN A 36 25.88 14.71 17.28
CA GLN A 36 25.45 13.35 16.98
C GLN A 36 24.91 12.63 18.22
N LYS A 37 25.52 12.85 19.40
CA LYS A 37 25.01 12.32 20.66
C LYS A 37 23.64 12.92 21.03
N ALA A 38 23.45 14.22 20.84
CA ALA A 38 22.16 14.88 21.08
C ALA A 38 21.06 14.39 20.11
N LEU A 39 21.45 13.93 18.91
CA LEU A 39 20.55 13.36 17.92
C LEU A 39 20.31 11.85 18.11
N ALA A 40 21.02 11.19 19.01
CA ALA A 40 20.87 9.76 19.25
C ALA A 40 19.42 9.44 19.65
N PRO A 41 18.73 8.53 18.95
CA PRO A 41 17.34 8.25 19.21
C PRO A 41 17.19 7.25 20.37
N THR A 42 16.18 7.48 21.18
CA THR A 42 15.89 6.75 22.42
C THR A 42 14.91 5.61 22.22
N THR A 43 14.23 5.57 21.07
CA THR A 43 13.33 4.49 20.66
C THR A 43 13.65 4.01 19.24
N PRO A 44 13.28 2.78 18.86
CA PRO A 44 13.54 2.29 17.51
C PRO A 44 12.74 3.08 16.45
N GLY A 45 11.50 3.47 16.76
CA GLY A 45 10.69 4.32 15.88
C GLY A 45 11.31 5.71 15.65
N GLU A 46 11.84 6.33 16.70
CA GLU A 46 12.52 7.64 16.59
C GLU A 46 13.76 7.55 15.67
N ALA A 47 14.49 6.43 15.67
CA ALA A 47 15.62 6.22 14.78
C ALA A 47 15.18 6.24 13.31
N VAL A 48 14.07 5.57 13.01
CA VAL A 48 13.48 5.51 11.66
C VAL A 48 12.95 6.87 11.23
N GLU A 49 12.22 7.57 12.10
CA GLU A 49 11.68 8.90 11.80
C GLU A 49 12.80 9.91 11.51
N LYS A 50 13.86 9.94 12.34
CA LYS A 50 15.01 10.82 12.11
C LYS A 50 15.74 10.49 10.81
N TRP A 51 15.95 9.20 10.52
CA TRP A 51 16.58 8.79 9.27
C TRP A 51 15.74 9.20 8.06
N ALA A 52 14.43 8.90 8.06
CA ALA A 52 13.52 9.22 6.97
C ALA A 52 13.34 10.73 6.78
N LYS A 53 13.31 11.50 7.87
CA LYS A 53 13.39 12.97 7.84
C LYS A 53 14.67 13.44 7.17
N GLY A 54 15.81 12.82 7.51
CA GLY A 54 17.08 13.11 6.85
C GLY A 54 17.06 12.85 5.34
N VAL A 55 16.38 11.79 4.88
CA VAL A 55 16.18 11.52 3.43
C VAL A 55 15.34 12.62 2.79
N LYS A 56 14.21 12.97 3.41
CA LYS A 56 13.30 14.04 2.95
C LYS A 56 14.00 15.40 2.83
N GLU A 57 14.76 15.77 3.86
CA GLU A 57 15.46 17.05 3.95
C GLU A 57 16.81 17.04 3.22
N ARG A 58 17.17 15.93 2.57
CA ARG A 58 18.47 15.74 1.91
C ARG A 58 19.66 15.93 2.85
N ASN A 59 19.43 15.74 4.14
CA ASN A 59 20.40 15.91 5.20
C ASN A 59 21.11 14.57 5.47
N GLY A 60 22.23 14.38 4.78
CA GLY A 60 23.07 13.18 4.93
C GLY A 60 23.74 13.10 6.30
N ALA A 61 24.06 14.24 6.92
CA ALA A 61 24.59 14.27 8.29
C ALA A 61 23.57 13.71 9.32
N LEU A 62 22.29 14.06 9.18
CA LEU A 62 21.22 13.51 10.03
C LEU A 62 21.02 12.01 9.78
N GLN A 63 20.98 11.59 8.52
CA GLN A 63 20.89 10.15 8.20
C GLN A 63 22.06 9.39 8.80
N TYR A 64 23.28 9.91 8.65
CA TYR A 64 24.49 9.30 9.19
C TYR A 64 24.48 9.24 10.72
N ALA A 65 24.03 10.30 11.40
CA ALA A 65 24.05 10.39 12.87
C ALA A 65 23.31 9.23 13.55
N VAL A 66 22.23 8.74 12.93
CA VAL A 66 21.35 7.68 13.46
C VAL A 66 21.68 6.27 12.97
N LEU A 67 22.78 6.09 12.24
CA LEU A 67 23.28 4.76 11.85
C LEU A 67 24.07 4.11 12.99
N SER A 68 24.08 2.78 13.03
CA SER A 68 24.89 2.02 13.97
C SER A 68 26.38 2.21 13.68
N PRO A 69 27.30 1.99 14.64
CA PRO A 69 28.74 2.15 14.42
C PRO A 69 29.27 1.37 13.20
N GLU A 70 28.75 0.16 12.98
CA GLU A 70 29.15 -0.68 11.85
C GLU A 70 28.64 -0.12 10.52
N LEU A 71 27.37 0.30 10.46
CA LEU A 71 26.80 0.87 9.25
C LEU A 71 27.39 2.26 8.94
N LYS A 72 27.74 3.04 9.97
CA LYS A 72 28.52 4.29 9.84
C LYS A 72 29.84 4.05 9.15
N THR A 73 30.57 3.00 9.55
CA THR A 73 31.85 2.64 8.94
C THR A 73 31.66 2.26 7.47
N GLN A 74 30.63 1.48 7.16
CA GLN A 74 30.33 1.06 5.78
C GLN A 74 29.90 2.21 4.87
N LYS A 75 29.21 3.22 5.40
CA LYS A 75 28.59 4.30 4.61
C LYS A 75 29.35 5.62 4.64
N LEU A 76 30.41 5.75 5.44
CA LEU A 76 31.13 7.01 5.62
C LEU A 76 31.56 7.62 4.28
N THR A 77 32.25 6.85 3.44
CA THR A 77 32.73 7.31 2.13
C THR A 77 31.58 7.71 1.19
N ASP A 78 30.42 7.06 1.29
CA ASP A 78 29.25 7.42 0.49
C ASP A 78 28.71 8.80 0.86
N TYR A 79 28.63 9.12 2.16
CA TYR A 79 28.17 10.42 2.66
C TYR A 79 29.20 11.53 2.42
N GLU A 80 30.50 11.25 2.62
CA GLU A 80 31.57 12.21 2.34
C GLU A 80 31.64 12.57 0.85
N ARG A 81 31.50 11.59 -0.04
CA ARG A 81 31.50 11.80 -1.49
C ARG A 81 30.41 12.77 -1.95
N VAL A 82 29.26 12.78 -1.29
CA VAL A 82 28.14 13.69 -1.59
C VAL A 82 28.15 14.96 -0.72
N GLY A 83 29.23 15.21 0.00
CA GLY A 83 29.38 16.40 0.84
C GLY A 83 28.32 16.50 1.94
N TRP A 84 27.85 15.35 2.47
CA TRP A 84 26.80 15.25 3.48
C TRP A 84 25.41 15.73 3.04
N VAL A 85 25.20 16.00 1.75
CA VAL A 85 23.90 16.31 1.15
C VAL A 85 23.49 15.13 0.28
N THR A 86 22.38 14.48 0.62
CA THR A 86 21.93 13.26 -0.09
C THR A 86 20.86 13.57 -1.13
N GLY A 87 20.94 12.87 -2.27
CA GLY A 87 20.13 13.22 -3.43
C GLY A 87 20.68 14.43 -4.18
N VAL A 88 20.26 14.58 -5.42
CA VAL A 88 20.81 15.58 -6.37
C VAL A 88 19.70 16.49 -6.90
N SER A 89 19.28 16.29 -8.14
CA SER A 89 18.09 16.89 -8.76
C SER A 89 16.83 16.09 -8.41
N SER A 90 15.68 16.53 -8.93
CA SER A 90 14.45 15.75 -8.96
C SER A 90 14.71 14.26 -9.33
N PRO A 91 14.00 13.31 -8.72
CA PRO A 91 12.98 13.53 -7.71
C PRO A 91 13.54 13.72 -6.28
N TRP A 92 12.76 14.35 -5.40
CA TRP A 92 13.01 14.45 -3.96
C TRP A 92 11.83 13.89 -3.17
N ALA A 93 12.11 13.41 -1.95
CA ALA A 93 11.05 12.91 -1.08
C ALA A 93 10.24 14.09 -0.54
N GLU A 94 8.96 14.17 -0.90
CA GLU A 94 8.01 15.17 -0.39
C GLU A 94 7.50 14.77 0.99
N ASN A 95 7.27 13.47 1.21
CA ASN A 95 6.80 12.96 2.50
C ASN A 95 7.20 11.49 2.70
N PHE A 96 7.09 11.00 3.93
CA PHE A 96 7.26 9.59 4.27
C PHE A 96 6.19 9.07 5.23
N LYS A 97 5.98 7.75 5.23
CA LYS A 97 5.07 7.07 6.15
C LYS A 97 5.65 5.71 6.56
N ILE A 98 5.66 5.45 7.87
CA ILE A 98 5.94 4.11 8.40
C ILE A 98 4.71 3.23 8.14
N LEU A 99 4.88 2.17 7.36
CA LEU A 99 3.81 1.25 6.97
C LEU A 99 3.65 0.10 7.96
N LYS A 100 4.78 -0.43 8.43
CA LYS A 100 4.85 -1.60 9.27
C LYS A 100 6.02 -1.50 10.23
N GLU A 101 5.81 -2.05 11.42
CA GLU A 101 6.78 -2.20 12.48
C GLU A 101 6.69 -3.64 12.98
N THR A 102 7.81 -4.34 13.10
CA THR A 102 7.85 -5.74 13.55
C THR A 102 9.05 -5.93 14.47
N LYS A 103 8.79 -6.34 15.71
CA LYS A 103 9.84 -6.77 16.64
C LYS A 103 10.30 -8.17 16.25
N THR A 104 11.60 -8.37 16.09
CA THR A 104 12.18 -9.69 15.81
C THR A 104 12.51 -10.43 17.12
N ASN A 105 12.72 -11.74 17.02
CA ASN A 105 13.10 -12.57 18.16
C ASN A 105 14.51 -12.23 18.69
N GLU A 106 15.34 -11.53 17.91
CA GLU A 106 16.71 -11.16 18.25
C GLU A 106 16.80 -9.81 18.98
N GLY A 107 15.67 -9.22 19.37
CA GLY A 107 15.63 -7.91 20.03
C GLY A 107 15.88 -6.73 19.08
N THR A 108 15.89 -6.98 17.77
CA THR A 108 15.90 -5.93 16.73
C THR A 108 14.47 -5.59 16.30
N TRP A 109 14.32 -4.48 15.60
CA TRP A 109 13.06 -4.07 14.99
C TRP A 109 13.22 -3.88 13.50
N GLU A 110 12.27 -4.41 12.73
CA GLU A 110 12.17 -4.17 11.29
C GLU A 110 11.05 -3.16 11.01
N TYR A 111 11.34 -2.22 10.12
CA TYR A 111 10.38 -1.22 9.66
C TYR A 111 10.32 -1.19 8.13
N GLU A 112 9.12 -0.92 7.62
CA GLU A 112 8.89 -0.59 6.21
C GLU A 112 8.46 0.87 6.11
N VAL A 113 9.26 1.68 5.42
CA VAL A 113 9.04 3.13 5.27
C VAL A 113 8.78 3.45 3.81
N ARG A 114 7.62 4.03 3.52
CA ARG A 114 7.32 4.55 2.19
C ARG A 114 7.77 5.98 2.07
N PHE A 115 8.47 6.31 0.99
CA PHE A 115 8.73 7.67 0.55
C PHE A 115 7.84 8.01 -0.63
N THR A 116 7.23 9.19 -0.58
CA THR A 116 6.52 9.82 -1.69
C THR A 116 7.46 10.79 -2.37
N TRP A 117 7.70 10.60 -3.66
CA TRP A 117 8.65 11.36 -4.46
C TRP A 117 7.95 12.35 -5.36
N VAL A 118 8.53 13.53 -5.50
CA VAL A 118 8.09 14.57 -6.44
C VAL A 118 9.28 15.12 -7.22
N ALA A 119 9.01 15.63 -8.40
CA ALA A 119 9.94 16.29 -9.30
C ALA A 119 9.42 17.69 -9.64
N SER A 120 10.26 18.49 -10.28
CA SER A 120 9.87 19.81 -10.82
C SER A 120 8.70 19.75 -11.81
N THR A 121 8.44 18.60 -12.42
CA THR A 121 7.34 18.36 -13.35
C THR A 121 6.08 17.78 -12.69
N GLY A 122 6.08 17.61 -11.37
CA GLY A 122 4.98 17.00 -10.62
C GLY A 122 5.41 15.74 -9.87
N PRO A 123 4.46 14.94 -9.37
CA PRO A 123 4.74 13.71 -8.63
C PRO A 123 5.66 12.74 -9.41
N ALA A 124 6.45 11.90 -8.72
CA ALA A 124 7.56 11.16 -9.34
C ALA A 124 7.87 9.77 -8.80
N GLY A 125 7.04 9.21 -7.94
CA GLY A 125 7.22 7.84 -7.45
C GLY A 125 6.67 7.65 -6.05
N THR A 126 6.44 6.39 -5.67
CA THR A 126 6.80 5.98 -4.30
C THR A 126 7.89 4.92 -4.33
N SER A 127 8.63 4.83 -3.23
CA SER A 127 9.51 3.70 -2.95
C SER A 127 9.32 3.25 -1.51
N VAL A 128 9.63 1.98 -1.25
CA VAL A 128 9.64 1.43 0.11
C VAL A 128 11.07 1.04 0.48
N ALA A 129 11.52 1.53 1.63
CA ALA A 129 12.77 1.13 2.27
C ALA A 129 12.45 0.21 3.44
N LYS A 130 13.16 -0.91 3.54
CA LYS A 130 13.17 -1.78 4.71
C LYS A 130 14.38 -1.40 5.59
N LEU A 131 14.12 -1.17 6.86
CA LEU A 131 15.11 -0.76 7.85
C LEU A 131 15.16 -1.77 8.99
N THR A 132 16.36 -2.15 9.40
CA THR A 132 16.58 -2.89 10.65
C THR A 132 17.18 -1.95 11.68
N VAL A 133 16.62 -1.95 12.87
CA VAL A 133 17.04 -1.11 14.01
C VAL A 133 17.47 -2.01 15.15
N LYS A 134 18.63 -1.71 15.73
CA LYS A 134 19.16 -2.41 16.90
C LYS A 134 19.47 -1.44 18.03
N GLN A 135 19.41 -1.95 19.25
CA GLN A 135 19.84 -1.20 20.42
C GLN A 135 21.37 -1.23 20.53
N ASP A 136 21.97 -0.09 20.88
CA ASP A 136 23.38 0.03 21.25
C ASP A 136 23.50 0.97 22.46
N GLY A 137 23.81 0.37 23.62
CA GLY A 137 23.70 1.04 24.91
C GLY A 137 22.26 1.46 25.24
N GLN A 138 22.06 2.75 25.49
CA GLN A 138 20.74 3.32 25.81
C GLN A 138 19.98 3.84 24.58
N ASN A 139 20.60 3.80 23.40
CA ASN A 139 20.05 4.38 22.17
C ASN A 139 19.78 3.31 21.13
N TRP A 140 19.03 3.68 20.10
CA TRP A 140 18.68 2.82 18.97
C TRP A 140 19.34 3.34 17.70
N TYR A 141 19.71 2.45 16.78
CA TYR A 141 20.35 2.86 15.55
C TYR A 141 19.95 1.98 14.38
N ILE A 142 19.90 2.57 13.18
CA ILE A 142 19.70 1.84 11.94
C ILE A 142 20.94 1.00 11.66
N SER A 143 20.79 -0.32 11.62
CA SER A 143 21.88 -1.27 11.34
C SER A 143 21.85 -1.81 9.92
N GLN A 144 20.70 -1.79 9.24
CA GLN A 144 20.57 -2.19 7.85
C GLN A 144 19.54 -1.33 7.12
N ILE A 145 19.82 -1.06 5.84
CA ILE A 145 18.94 -0.32 4.92
C ILE A 145 18.90 -1.12 3.62
N SER A 146 17.71 -1.50 3.18
CA SER A 146 17.49 -2.05 1.84
C SER A 146 16.34 -1.32 1.15
N ASN A 147 16.53 -1.01 -0.13
CA ASN A 147 15.45 -0.49 -0.98
C ASN A 147 14.91 -1.67 -1.78
N ASP A 148 13.59 -1.88 -1.72
CA ASP A 148 13.00 -3.07 -2.33
C ASP A 148 11.94 -2.70 -3.37
N ALA A 149 12.32 -2.87 -4.64
CA ALA A 149 11.40 -2.70 -5.77
C ALA A 149 10.24 -3.71 -5.71
N SER A 150 10.45 -4.89 -5.12
CA SER A 150 9.41 -5.90 -4.94
C SER A 150 8.36 -5.48 -3.90
N LEU A 151 8.76 -4.79 -2.83
CA LEU A 151 7.82 -4.21 -1.84
C LEU A 151 6.94 -3.11 -2.45
N THR A 152 7.48 -2.35 -3.40
CA THR A 152 6.71 -1.33 -4.13
C THR A 152 5.60 -1.98 -4.97
N GLY A 153 5.95 -3.04 -5.73
CA GLY A 153 4.98 -3.83 -6.48
C GLY A 153 3.95 -4.55 -5.59
N GLN A 154 4.38 -5.06 -4.43
CA GLN A 154 3.49 -5.67 -3.45
C GLN A 154 2.45 -4.67 -2.93
N TYR A 155 2.84 -3.44 -2.59
CA TYR A 155 1.89 -2.45 -2.10
C TYR A 155 0.85 -2.04 -3.16
N GLN A 156 1.27 -1.95 -4.42
CA GLN A 156 0.36 -1.70 -5.53
C GLN A 156 -0.65 -2.84 -5.70
N ALA A 157 -0.21 -4.09 -5.53
CA ALA A 157 -1.10 -5.25 -5.55
C ALA A 157 -2.09 -5.26 -4.37
N GLU A 158 -1.64 -4.88 -3.17
CA GLU A 158 -2.51 -4.74 -2.00
C GLU A 158 -3.61 -3.68 -2.20
N GLN A 159 -3.29 -2.57 -2.87
CA GLN A 159 -4.29 -1.57 -3.24
C GLN A 159 -5.34 -2.11 -4.23
N LEU A 160 -4.90 -2.86 -5.25
CA LEU A 160 -5.81 -3.51 -6.20
C LEU A 160 -6.70 -4.55 -5.52
N GLN A 161 -6.13 -5.38 -4.63
CA GLN A 161 -6.88 -6.37 -3.85
C GLN A 161 -7.90 -5.69 -2.94
N LYS A 162 -7.57 -4.54 -2.36
CA LYS A 162 -8.51 -3.75 -1.55
C LYS A 162 -9.71 -3.28 -2.38
N GLU A 163 -9.50 -2.75 -3.58
CA GLU A 163 -10.61 -2.35 -4.45
C GLU A 163 -11.49 -3.55 -4.87
N ILE A 164 -10.92 -4.74 -5.05
CA ILE A 164 -11.70 -5.98 -5.26
C ILE A 164 -12.58 -6.28 -4.03
N LYS A 165 -12.02 -6.20 -2.82
CA LYS A 165 -12.80 -6.40 -1.58
C LYS A 165 -13.93 -5.37 -1.44
N ASP A 166 -13.64 -4.09 -1.69
CA ASP A 166 -14.62 -3.00 -1.62
C ASP A 166 -15.70 -3.17 -2.72
N PHE A 167 -15.34 -3.67 -3.89
CA PHE A 167 -16.29 -4.04 -4.94
C PHE A 167 -17.21 -5.19 -4.51
N LEU A 168 -16.65 -6.28 -3.97
CA LEU A 168 -17.45 -7.41 -3.48
C LEU A 168 -18.41 -6.99 -2.36
N ALA A 169 -17.95 -6.18 -1.39
CA ALA A 169 -18.80 -5.66 -0.33
C ALA A 169 -19.99 -4.86 -0.87
N ARG A 170 -19.78 -4.05 -1.91
CA ARG A 170 -20.86 -3.30 -2.59
C ARG A 170 -21.81 -4.23 -3.35
N GLN A 171 -21.28 -5.24 -4.03
CA GLN A 171 -22.07 -6.20 -4.81
C GLN A 171 -22.98 -7.04 -3.91
N TYR A 172 -22.50 -7.45 -2.75
CA TYR A 172 -23.22 -8.32 -1.82
C TYR A 172 -23.92 -7.56 -0.69
N LYS A 173 -24.12 -6.24 -0.80
CA LYS A 173 -24.71 -5.39 0.26
C LYS A 173 -26.10 -5.79 0.76
N HIS A 174 -26.85 -6.58 -0.03
CA HIS A 174 -28.20 -7.07 0.33
C HIS A 174 -28.19 -8.52 0.85
N TYR A 175 -27.01 -9.12 0.98
CA TYR A 175 -26.81 -10.46 1.48
C TYR A 175 -26.21 -10.39 2.89
N ARG A 176 -26.45 -11.44 3.67
CA ARG A 176 -25.67 -11.72 4.87
C ARG A 176 -24.40 -12.45 4.45
N VAL A 177 -23.30 -11.72 4.32
CA VAL A 177 -21.98 -12.28 3.99
C VAL A 177 -21.44 -13.02 5.20
N LEU A 178 -21.12 -14.31 5.04
CA LEU A 178 -20.53 -15.16 6.07
C LEU A 178 -19.01 -15.19 5.96
N GLU A 179 -18.50 -15.28 4.73
CA GLU A 179 -17.08 -15.39 4.43
C GLU A 179 -16.76 -14.68 3.12
N THR A 180 -15.57 -14.09 3.02
CA THR A 180 -15.03 -13.54 1.77
C THR A 180 -13.54 -13.85 1.67
N GLU A 181 -13.18 -14.62 0.66
CA GLU A 181 -11.81 -14.95 0.31
C GLU A 181 -11.44 -14.26 -1.01
N VAL A 182 -10.24 -13.68 -1.06
CA VAL A 182 -9.68 -13.04 -2.26
C VAL A 182 -8.23 -13.45 -2.39
N SER A 183 -7.93 -14.30 -3.37
CA SER A 183 -6.59 -14.85 -3.63
C SER A 183 -6.03 -14.26 -4.92
N LEU A 184 -4.83 -13.67 -4.86
CA LEU A 184 -4.13 -13.18 -6.04
C LEU A 184 -3.67 -14.36 -6.91
N LEU A 185 -3.97 -14.31 -8.20
CA LEU A 185 -3.54 -15.30 -9.19
C LEU A 185 -2.35 -14.79 -10.01
N SER A 186 -2.46 -13.56 -10.50
CA SER A 186 -1.45 -12.95 -11.35
C SER A 186 -1.43 -11.43 -11.11
N GLN A 187 -0.26 -10.82 -11.30
CA GLN A 187 -0.11 -9.37 -11.28
C GLN A 187 0.89 -8.92 -12.33
N LYS A 188 0.63 -7.75 -12.91
CA LYS A 188 1.54 -7.07 -13.81
C LYS A 188 1.49 -5.58 -13.54
N VAL A 189 2.62 -5.01 -13.16
CA VAL A 189 2.79 -3.56 -13.07
C VAL A 189 3.77 -3.14 -14.14
N THR A 190 3.41 -2.17 -14.97
CA THR A 190 4.26 -1.61 -16.02
C THR A 190 4.15 -0.10 -15.99
N GLY A 191 5.18 0.57 -15.47
CA GLY A 191 5.13 2.02 -15.23
C GLY A 191 4.02 2.36 -14.24
N SER A 192 3.11 3.25 -14.64
CA SER A 192 1.93 3.65 -13.88
C SER A 192 0.75 2.68 -14.02
N PHE A 193 0.79 1.71 -14.92
CA PHE A 193 -0.34 0.80 -15.15
C PHE A 193 -0.23 -0.47 -14.31
N GLY A 194 -1.29 -0.81 -13.59
CA GLY A 194 -1.44 -2.06 -12.85
C GLY A 194 -2.55 -2.93 -13.41
N GLU A 195 -2.27 -4.22 -13.51
CA GLU A 195 -3.23 -5.28 -13.78
C GLU A 195 -3.06 -6.40 -12.76
N ALA A 196 -4.15 -6.92 -12.24
CA ALA A 196 -4.13 -8.09 -11.37
C ALA A 196 -5.38 -8.95 -11.56
N GLU A 197 -5.20 -10.26 -11.43
CA GLU A 197 -6.27 -11.26 -11.49
C GLU A 197 -6.41 -11.95 -10.14
N PHE A 198 -7.65 -12.16 -9.74
CA PHE A 198 -8.01 -12.71 -8.43
C PHE A 198 -9.01 -13.83 -8.59
N LYS A 199 -8.80 -14.90 -7.82
CA LYS A 199 -9.85 -15.86 -7.50
C LYS A 199 -10.57 -15.37 -6.26
N THR A 200 -11.89 -15.31 -6.31
CA THR A 200 -12.73 -14.86 -5.20
C THR A 200 -13.73 -15.93 -4.81
N LYS A 201 -14.01 -16.04 -3.52
CA LYS A 201 -15.11 -16.85 -2.97
C LYS A 201 -15.86 -16.00 -1.97
N VAL A 202 -17.16 -15.83 -2.17
CA VAL A 202 -18.05 -15.16 -1.20
C VAL A 202 -19.13 -16.13 -0.78
N THR A 203 -19.16 -16.47 0.51
CA THR A 203 -20.20 -17.33 1.08
C THR A 203 -21.29 -16.44 1.68
N THR A 204 -22.52 -16.62 1.23
CA THR A 204 -23.64 -15.72 1.56
C THR A 204 -24.89 -16.48 1.97
N LEU A 205 -25.71 -15.81 2.76
CA LEU A 205 -27.13 -16.08 2.93
C LEU A 205 -27.92 -14.86 2.45
N LEU A 206 -29.19 -15.07 2.10
CA LEU A 206 -30.06 -13.95 1.76
C LEU A 206 -30.31 -13.07 2.99
N GLY A 207 -30.27 -11.75 2.83
CA GLY A 207 -30.26 -10.79 3.94
C GLY A 207 -31.61 -10.54 4.62
N CYS A 208 -32.62 -11.40 4.43
CA CYS A 208 -33.96 -11.22 4.97
C CYS A 208 -34.45 -12.47 5.72
N LYS A 209 -35.48 -12.32 6.56
CA LYS A 209 -36.00 -13.42 7.39
C LYS A 209 -37.00 -14.29 6.66
N THR A 210 -37.76 -13.69 5.73
CA THR A 210 -38.77 -14.38 4.94
C THR A 210 -38.64 -13.98 3.46
N PRO A 211 -39.03 -14.83 2.50
CA PRO A 211 -39.00 -14.49 1.09
C PRO A 211 -39.73 -13.18 0.74
N ALA A 212 -40.84 -12.90 1.43
CA ALA A 212 -41.66 -11.70 1.21
C ALA A 212 -40.94 -10.38 1.57
N GLU A 213 -39.89 -10.43 2.38
CA GLU A 213 -39.07 -9.26 2.72
C GLU A 213 -38.05 -8.92 1.63
N TRP A 214 -37.75 -9.86 0.71
CA TRP A 214 -36.80 -9.62 -0.38
C TRP A 214 -37.34 -8.54 -1.33
N PRO A 215 -36.58 -7.49 -1.70
CA PRO A 215 -37.13 -6.34 -2.41
C PRO A 215 -37.89 -6.66 -3.71
N ILE A 216 -37.42 -7.64 -4.48
CA ILE A 216 -38.09 -8.06 -5.73
C ILE A 216 -39.41 -8.75 -5.40
N GLN A 217 -39.41 -9.65 -4.42
CA GLN A 217 -40.59 -10.42 -4.04
C GLN A 217 -41.64 -9.55 -3.37
N LYS A 218 -41.20 -8.65 -2.47
CA LYS A 218 -42.03 -7.59 -1.89
C LYS A 218 -42.71 -6.74 -2.95
N GLY A 219 -41.99 -6.41 -4.02
CA GLY A 219 -42.53 -5.69 -5.18
C GLY A 219 -43.62 -6.48 -5.91
N LYS A 220 -43.42 -7.78 -6.17
CA LYS A 220 -44.42 -8.65 -6.81
C LYS A 220 -45.70 -8.78 -5.97
N ILE A 221 -45.53 -9.02 -4.67
CA ILE A 221 -46.66 -9.12 -3.72
C ILE A 221 -47.45 -7.81 -3.71
N LYS A 222 -46.75 -6.67 -3.55
CA LYS A 222 -47.38 -5.35 -3.56
C LYS A 222 -48.12 -5.04 -4.87
N TYR A 223 -47.51 -5.38 -6.02
CA TYR A 223 -48.15 -5.21 -7.33
C TYR A 223 -49.46 -6.00 -7.42
N LEU A 224 -49.45 -7.26 -6.97
CA LEU A 224 -50.66 -8.09 -6.96
C LEU A 224 -51.73 -7.51 -6.03
N GLU A 225 -51.37 -7.05 -4.83
CA GLU A 225 -52.28 -6.41 -3.88
C GLU A 225 -52.95 -5.16 -4.46
N GLU A 226 -52.16 -4.27 -5.08
CA GLU A 226 -52.65 -3.00 -5.63
C GLU A 226 -53.47 -3.15 -6.91
N ASN A 227 -53.25 -4.22 -7.69
CA ASN A 227 -53.87 -4.40 -9.01
C ASN A 227 -54.91 -5.51 -9.05
N ARG A 228 -55.18 -6.21 -7.93
CA ARG A 228 -56.07 -7.39 -7.89
C ARG A 228 -57.45 -7.13 -8.51
N GLN A 229 -58.03 -5.94 -8.31
CA GLN A 229 -59.34 -5.58 -8.86
C GLN A 229 -59.34 -5.35 -10.38
N ASN A 230 -58.18 -5.08 -10.96
CA ASN A 230 -58.00 -4.77 -12.39
C ASN A 230 -57.48 -5.97 -13.20
N LEU A 231 -57.23 -7.11 -12.55
CA LEU A 231 -56.69 -8.31 -13.17
C LEU A 231 -57.77 -9.38 -13.35
N THR A 232 -57.67 -10.15 -14.42
CA THR A 232 -58.51 -11.33 -14.61
C THR A 232 -58.10 -12.45 -13.63
N PRO A 233 -59.01 -13.39 -13.29
CA PRO A 233 -58.69 -14.53 -12.43
C PRO A 233 -57.46 -15.33 -12.91
N GLU A 234 -57.29 -15.48 -14.22
CA GLU A 234 -56.14 -16.20 -14.79
C GLU A 234 -54.82 -15.42 -14.64
N GLN A 235 -54.84 -14.09 -14.75
CA GLN A 235 -53.65 -13.27 -14.50
C GLN A 235 -53.25 -13.29 -13.02
N ILE A 236 -54.23 -13.23 -12.11
CA ILE A 236 -54.01 -13.35 -10.67
C ILE A 236 -53.33 -14.70 -10.37
N ARG A 237 -53.90 -15.79 -10.90
CA ARG A 237 -53.36 -17.15 -10.71
C ARG A 237 -51.90 -17.25 -11.14
N LYS A 238 -51.54 -16.73 -12.31
CA LYS A 238 -50.15 -16.76 -12.81
C LYS A 238 -49.18 -15.99 -11.92
N VAL A 239 -49.58 -14.82 -11.42
CA VAL A 239 -48.74 -14.03 -10.51
C VAL A 239 -48.59 -14.72 -9.16
N GLU A 240 -49.67 -15.33 -8.64
CA GLU A 240 -49.63 -16.12 -7.39
C GLU A 240 -48.72 -17.35 -7.54
N GLU A 241 -48.82 -18.09 -8.65
CA GLU A 241 -47.95 -19.22 -8.95
C GLU A 241 -46.46 -18.80 -9.03
N GLU A 242 -46.18 -17.64 -9.64
CA GLU A 242 -44.83 -17.09 -9.71
C GLU A 242 -44.30 -16.66 -8.32
N ILE A 243 -45.15 -16.02 -7.51
CA ILE A 243 -44.82 -15.64 -6.14
C ILE A 243 -44.50 -16.89 -5.31
N ASP A 244 -45.35 -17.92 -5.37
CA ASP A 244 -45.19 -19.16 -4.62
C ASP A 244 -43.93 -19.94 -5.03
N PHE A 245 -43.64 -19.99 -6.33
CA PHE A 245 -42.40 -20.55 -6.85
C PHE A 245 -41.19 -19.84 -6.22
N TRP A 246 -41.13 -18.51 -6.31
CA TRP A 246 -40.01 -17.75 -5.76
C TRP A 246 -39.94 -17.78 -4.24
N ASN A 247 -41.06 -17.91 -3.54
CA ASN A 247 -41.06 -18.09 -2.08
C ASN A 247 -40.31 -19.36 -1.70
N LYS A 248 -40.54 -20.47 -2.40
CA LYS A 248 -39.84 -21.74 -2.16
C LYS A 248 -38.35 -21.65 -2.49
N GLU A 249 -38.01 -21.08 -3.64
CA GLU A 249 -36.61 -20.90 -4.06
C GLU A 249 -35.84 -20.00 -3.08
N LEU A 250 -36.41 -18.85 -2.71
CA LEU A 250 -35.76 -17.91 -1.81
C LEU A 250 -35.60 -18.47 -0.39
N GLN A 251 -36.52 -19.33 0.08
CA GLN A 251 -36.40 -19.97 1.38
C GLN A 251 -35.11 -20.78 1.49
N GLU A 252 -34.72 -21.49 0.43
CA GLU A 252 -33.46 -22.23 0.42
C GLU A 252 -32.25 -21.30 0.56
N TYR A 253 -32.24 -20.15 -0.13
CA TYR A 253 -31.16 -19.16 -0.01
C TYR A 253 -31.14 -18.40 1.33
N ILE A 254 -32.25 -18.40 2.08
CA ILE A 254 -32.33 -17.84 3.44
C ILE A 254 -31.77 -18.83 4.46
N GLU A 255 -32.00 -20.12 4.27
CA GLU A 255 -31.62 -21.17 5.23
C GLU A 255 -30.22 -21.75 4.99
N LYS A 256 -29.82 -21.89 3.72
CA LYS A 256 -28.59 -22.60 3.35
C LYS A 256 -27.56 -21.67 2.71
N PRO A 257 -26.33 -21.64 3.23
CA PRO A 257 -25.26 -20.85 2.64
C PRO A 257 -25.00 -21.21 1.17
N SER A 258 -24.74 -20.19 0.36
CA SER A 258 -24.37 -20.34 -1.04
C SER A 258 -23.04 -19.65 -1.32
N ASP A 259 -22.15 -20.39 -1.99
CA ASP A 259 -20.87 -19.87 -2.46
C ASP A 259 -21.01 -19.18 -3.82
N ALA A 260 -20.31 -18.07 -3.94
CA ALA A 260 -20.09 -17.36 -5.19
C ALA A 260 -18.58 -17.36 -5.48
N ASN A 261 -18.16 -18.24 -6.38
CA ASN A 261 -16.79 -18.29 -6.86
C ASN A 261 -16.70 -17.52 -8.18
N ASP A 262 -15.83 -16.52 -8.26
CA ASP A 262 -15.63 -15.71 -9.46
C ASP A 262 -14.13 -15.46 -9.69
N PHE A 263 -13.75 -15.38 -10.97
CA PHE A 263 -12.46 -14.86 -11.41
C PHE A 263 -12.62 -13.41 -11.82
N LEU A 264 -11.93 -12.52 -11.09
CA LEU A 264 -12.00 -11.09 -11.30
C LEU A 264 -10.65 -10.57 -11.78
N LYS A 265 -10.68 -9.73 -12.81
CA LYS A 265 -9.53 -8.92 -13.21
C LYS A 265 -9.79 -7.47 -12.87
N ILE A 266 -8.77 -6.80 -12.36
CA ILE A 266 -8.78 -5.36 -12.13
C ILE A 266 -7.64 -4.72 -12.89
N THR A 267 -7.94 -3.59 -13.54
CA THR A 267 -6.93 -2.71 -14.12
C THR A 267 -7.11 -1.32 -13.56
N ALA A 268 -5.99 -0.61 -13.39
CA ALA A 268 -6.00 0.76 -12.92
C ALA A 268 -4.68 1.45 -13.25
N GLU A 269 -4.70 2.77 -13.20
CA GLU A 269 -3.49 3.57 -13.11
C GLU A 269 -3.15 3.88 -11.66
N PHE A 270 -1.87 3.89 -11.37
CA PHE A 270 -1.30 4.54 -10.20
C PHE A 270 -0.92 5.97 -10.58
N ASP A 271 -1.11 6.89 -9.64
CA ASP A 271 -0.46 8.19 -9.75
C ASP A 271 1.03 8.02 -9.59
N ASP A 272 1.76 9.10 -9.81
CA ASP A 272 3.20 9.00 -9.69
C ASP A 272 3.57 8.75 -8.23
N GLN A 273 2.73 9.02 -7.23
CA GLN A 273 2.97 8.56 -5.85
C GLN A 273 2.72 7.05 -5.66
N GLY A 274 2.54 6.25 -6.73
CA GLY A 274 2.23 4.83 -6.61
C GLY A 274 0.89 4.55 -5.89
N MET A 275 0.05 5.58 -5.72
CA MET A 275 -1.27 5.47 -5.13
C MET A 275 -2.29 5.22 -6.24
N LEU A 276 -3.26 4.37 -5.96
CA LEU A 276 -4.26 3.98 -6.95
C LEU A 276 -5.16 5.17 -7.34
N LYS A 277 -5.20 5.53 -8.63
CA LYS A 277 -6.14 6.52 -9.16
C LYS A 277 -7.52 5.89 -9.26
N LYS A 278 -8.35 6.07 -8.22
CA LYS A 278 -9.68 5.43 -8.11
C LYS A 278 -10.58 5.60 -9.34
N ASN A 279 -10.54 6.75 -10.01
CA ASN A 279 -11.33 7.03 -11.20
C ASN A 279 -10.90 6.23 -12.45
N THR A 280 -9.74 5.57 -12.42
CA THR A 280 -9.23 4.74 -13.52
C THR A 280 -9.50 3.24 -13.32
N VAL A 281 -10.01 2.85 -12.14
CA VAL A 281 -10.25 1.45 -11.79
C VAL A 281 -11.32 0.87 -12.70
N LYS A 282 -10.99 -0.26 -13.34
CA LYS A 282 -11.90 -1.06 -14.14
C LYS A 282 -11.86 -2.50 -13.65
N ILE A 283 -13.02 -3.05 -13.37
CA ILE A 283 -13.18 -4.44 -12.92
C ILE A 283 -13.86 -5.23 -14.02
N TYR A 284 -13.36 -6.43 -14.24
CA TYR A 284 -13.82 -7.40 -15.22
C TYR A 284 -14.09 -8.72 -14.51
N SER A 285 -15.06 -9.48 -14.99
CA SER A 285 -15.35 -10.83 -14.51
C SER A 285 -15.29 -11.77 -15.70
N GLU A 286 -14.63 -12.90 -15.49
CA GLU A 286 -14.47 -13.96 -16.47
C GLU A 286 -15.81 -14.61 -16.81
N ASP A 287 -16.06 -14.84 -18.10
CA ASP A 287 -17.20 -15.62 -18.57
C ASP A 287 -16.84 -17.12 -18.67
N PRO A 288 -17.81 -18.01 -18.93
CA PRO A 288 -17.53 -19.46 -19.04
C PRO A 288 -16.55 -19.85 -20.15
N MET A 289 -16.22 -18.95 -21.07
CA MET A 289 -15.26 -19.17 -22.16
C MET A 289 -13.86 -18.62 -21.80
N GLY A 290 -13.65 -18.15 -20.56
CA GLY A 290 -12.38 -17.59 -20.11
C GLY A 290 -12.16 -16.14 -20.54
N LYS A 291 -13.19 -15.45 -21.04
CA LYS A 291 -13.07 -14.07 -21.51
C LYS A 291 -13.47 -13.10 -20.40
N TYR A 292 -12.58 -12.17 -20.10
CA TYR A 292 -12.86 -11.10 -19.15
C TYR A 292 -13.76 -10.02 -19.78
N LEU A 293 -14.95 -9.88 -19.22
CA LEU A 293 -15.94 -8.88 -19.63
C LEU A 293 -16.08 -7.79 -18.56
N PRO A 294 -16.18 -6.50 -18.93
CA PRO A 294 -16.38 -5.42 -17.96
C PRO A 294 -17.57 -5.71 -17.03
N VAL A 295 -17.41 -5.37 -15.76
CA VAL A 295 -18.50 -5.40 -14.79
C VAL A 295 -19.10 -4.01 -14.73
N GLU A 296 -20.30 -3.84 -15.30
CA GLU A 296 -21.07 -2.61 -15.13
C GLU A 296 -21.60 -2.54 -13.69
N GLU A 297 -21.34 -1.44 -12.97
CA GLU A 297 -21.81 -1.23 -11.58
C GLU A 297 -23.35 -1.33 -11.43
N LYS A 298 -24.11 -1.11 -12.51
CA LYS A 298 -25.58 -1.23 -12.51
C LYS A 298 -26.06 -2.67 -12.69
N THR A 299 -25.16 -3.60 -12.98
CA THR A 299 -25.49 -4.95 -13.38
C THR A 299 -25.02 -5.91 -12.30
N CYS A 300 -25.81 -5.98 -11.22
CA CYS A 300 -25.71 -7.09 -10.27
C CYS A 300 -25.90 -8.39 -11.08
N ARG A 301 -24.82 -9.07 -11.48
CA ARG A 301 -24.86 -10.19 -12.43
C ARG A 301 -25.74 -11.35 -11.91
N ARG A 302 -25.90 -11.49 -10.59
CA ARG A 302 -26.85 -12.46 -10.01
C ARG A 302 -28.33 -12.05 -10.12
N LEU A 303 -28.66 -10.77 -10.32
CA LEU A 303 -30.00 -10.39 -10.76
C LEU A 303 -30.29 -10.89 -12.17
N LYS A 304 -29.31 -11.10 -13.06
CA LYS A 304 -29.58 -11.70 -14.38
C LYS A 304 -29.96 -13.18 -14.30
N ARG A 305 -29.45 -13.95 -13.33
CA ARG A 305 -29.96 -15.31 -13.07
C ARG A 305 -31.41 -15.31 -12.55
N LEU A 306 -31.84 -14.24 -11.89
CA LEU A 306 -33.21 -14.02 -11.42
C LEU A 306 -34.10 -13.23 -12.41
N LYS A 307 -33.52 -12.62 -13.47
CA LYS A 307 -34.22 -11.77 -14.47
C LYS A 307 -34.27 -12.41 -15.86
N ASN A 308 -33.63 -13.55 -16.08
CA ASN A 308 -33.70 -14.26 -17.35
C ASN A 308 -34.97 -15.13 -17.49
N TRP A 309 -35.98 -14.92 -16.64
CA TRP A 309 -37.30 -15.54 -16.70
C TRP A 309 -38.36 -14.55 -16.24
#